data_AF-A0A5D0RTC9-F1
#
_entry.id   AF-A0A5D0RTC9-F1
#
_cell.length_a   1.000
_cell.length_b   1.000
_cell.length_c   1.000
_cell.angle_alpha   90.00
_cell.angle_beta   90.00
_cell.angle_gamma   90.00
#
_symmetry.space_group_name_H-M   'P 1'
#
loop_
_entity.id
_entity.type
_entity.pdbx_description
1 polymer ?
#
loop_
_entity_poly.entity_id
_entity_poly.type
_entity_poly.pdbx_seq_one_letter_code
_entity_poly.pdbx_strand_id
1 'polypeptide(L)'
;MASVGSAEADRQEVAVEGSRASYRIGDFSKLSLSTAGAFGPLAHVPADTQAVGLNAQLDALELCLKCMPHPLAILREALCVQWLIEAMLVGKA
;
A
#
# COMPACT_ATOMS: atom_id res chain seq x y z
N MET A 1 5.11 12.89 22.74
CA MET A 1 5.37 12.57 21.32
C MET A 1 4.35 11.53 20.91
N ALA A 2 3.41 11.88 20.04
CA ALA A 2 2.48 10.90 19.48
C ALA A 2 3.25 10.08 18.44
N SER A 3 3.63 8.85 18.79
CA SER A 3 4.20 7.89 17.84
C SER A 3 3.03 7.27 17.10
N VAL A 4 2.85 7.63 15.82
CA VAL A 4 1.96 6.92 14.91
C VAL A 4 2.82 5.91 14.17
N GLY A 5 2.50 4.63 14.31
CA GLY A 5 3.30 3.49 13.85
C GLY A 5 3.40 2.45 14.96
N SER A 6 2.87 1.25 14.71
CA SER A 6 3.07 0.10 15.59
C SER A 6 4.55 -0.28 15.58
N ALA A 7 5.12 -0.65 16.74
CA ALA A 7 6.46 -1.23 16.83
C ALA A 7 6.58 -2.62 16.16
N GLU A 8 5.46 -3.14 15.68
CA GLU A 8 5.36 -4.42 15.02
C GLU A 8 5.77 -4.30 13.55
N ALA A 9 6.47 -5.31 13.05
CA ALA A 9 6.81 -5.37 11.63
C ALA A 9 5.52 -5.29 10.80
N ASP A 10 5.52 -4.44 9.79
CA ASP A 10 4.43 -4.35 8.83
C ASP A 10 4.11 -5.73 8.24
N ARG A 11 2.82 -6.10 8.21
CA ARG A 11 2.34 -7.41 7.72
C ARG A 11 1.15 -7.29 6.77
N GLN A 12 1.18 -6.30 5.89
CA GLN A 12 0.15 -6.20 4.86
C GLN A 12 0.51 -7.11 3.69
N GLU A 13 -0.44 -7.98 3.35
CA GLU A 13 -0.39 -8.88 2.20
C GLU A 13 -1.50 -8.52 1.23
N VAL A 14 -1.16 -8.31 -0.03
CA VAL A 14 -2.12 -8.04 -1.11
C VAL A 14 -1.88 -9.05 -2.21
N ALA A 15 -2.93 -9.76 -2.62
CA ALA A 15 -2.91 -10.61 -3.80
C ALA A 15 -3.89 -10.08 -4.85
N VAL A 16 -3.44 -9.98 -6.09
CA VAL A 16 -4.25 -9.65 -7.25
C VAL A 16 -4.22 -10.83 -8.19
N GLU A 17 -5.32 -11.58 -8.25
CA GLU A 17 -5.46 -12.71 -9.15
C GLU A 17 -5.97 -12.27 -10.51
N GLY A 18 -5.29 -12.71 -11.56
CA GLY A 18 -5.65 -12.42 -12.94
C GLY A 18 -5.67 -13.69 -13.78
N SER A 19 -6.44 -13.67 -14.87
CA SER A 19 -6.62 -14.82 -15.76
C SER A 19 -5.36 -15.25 -16.52
N ARG A 20 -4.33 -14.40 -16.58
CA ARG A 20 -3.03 -14.67 -17.23
C ARG A 20 -1.85 -14.66 -16.27
N ALA A 21 -1.97 -13.88 -15.20
CA ALA A 21 -0.92 -13.66 -14.24
C ALA A 21 -1.54 -13.20 -12.93
N SER A 22 -0.94 -13.59 -11.82
CA SER A 22 -1.30 -13.16 -10.48
C SER A 22 -0.11 -12.48 -9.82
N TYR A 23 -0.37 -11.43 -9.07
CA TYR A 23 0.65 -10.67 -8.33
C TYR A 23 0.40 -10.78 -6.84
N ARG A 24 1.48 -10.82 -6.06
CA ARG A 24 1.43 -10.69 -4.60
C ARG A 24 2.40 -9.62 -4.13
N ILE A 25 1.95 -8.77 -3.23
CA ILE A 25 2.76 -7.78 -2.53
C ILE A 25 2.71 -8.16 -1.06
N GLY A 26 3.83 -8.63 -0.53
CA GLY A 26 3.99 -8.94 0.89
C GLY A 26 4.84 -7.91 1.61
N ASP A 27 4.61 -7.73 2.90
CA ASP A 27 5.32 -6.77 3.76
C ASP A 27 5.50 -5.38 3.12
N PHE A 28 4.48 -4.90 2.39
CA PHE A 28 4.46 -3.69 1.54
C PHE A 28 5.48 -3.58 0.40
N SER A 29 6.56 -4.36 0.38
CA SER A 29 7.67 -4.16 -0.56
C SER A 29 8.05 -5.41 -1.37
N LYS A 30 7.61 -6.60 -0.96
CA LYS A 30 7.97 -7.88 -1.61
C LYS A 30 7.00 -8.19 -2.74
N LEU A 31 7.31 -7.71 -3.94
CA LEU A 31 6.52 -8.00 -5.14
C LEU A 31 6.89 -9.35 -5.74
N SER A 32 5.89 -10.20 -5.94
CA SER A 32 6.03 -11.53 -6.56
C SER A 32 4.99 -11.73 -7.67
N LEU A 33 5.33 -12.55 -8.65
CA LEU A 33 4.51 -12.88 -9.83
C LEU A 33 4.33 -14.39 -9.95
N SER A 34 3.15 -14.82 -10.38
CA SER A 34 2.90 -16.17 -10.89
C SER A 34 2.17 -16.11 -12.23
N THR A 35 2.65 -16.84 -13.23
CA THR A 35 1.97 -17.05 -14.53
C THR A 35 1.37 -18.44 -14.67
N ALA A 36 1.93 -19.42 -13.95
CA ALA A 36 1.37 -20.75 -13.72
C ALA A 36 2.16 -21.41 -12.57
N GLY A 37 1.52 -21.67 -11.43
CA GLY A 37 2.17 -22.33 -10.28
C GLY A 37 2.69 -21.36 -9.21
N ALA A 38 3.88 -21.62 -8.66
CA ALA A 38 4.42 -20.89 -7.52
C ALA A 38 4.78 -19.42 -7.85
N PHE A 39 4.65 -18.55 -6.85
CA PHE A 39 5.07 -17.15 -6.96
C PHE A 39 6.60 -17.03 -6.90
N GLY A 40 7.18 -16.30 -7.86
CA GLY A 40 8.59 -15.91 -7.86
C GLY A 40 8.76 -14.41 -7.62
N PRO A 41 9.85 -13.95 -6.97
CA PRO A 41 10.09 -12.54 -6.74
C PRO A 41 10.28 -11.79 -8.06
N LEU A 42 9.68 -10.60 -8.18
CA LEU A 42 9.69 -9.78 -9.40
C LEU A 42 10.64 -8.57 -9.29
N ALA A 43 10.92 -8.09 -8.08
CA ALA A 43 11.72 -6.90 -7.83
C ALA A 43 12.70 -7.09 -6.67
N HIS A 44 13.77 -6.29 -6.67
CA HIS A 44 14.67 -6.18 -5.53
C HIS A 44 13.98 -5.43 -4.39
N VAL A 45 14.08 -5.98 -3.17
CA VAL A 45 13.56 -5.33 -1.96
C VAL A 45 14.62 -4.36 -1.44
N PRO A 46 14.29 -3.06 -1.26
CA PRO A 46 15.23 -2.09 -0.69
C PRO A 46 15.75 -2.53 0.68
N ALA A 47 16.98 -2.15 1.01
CA ALA A 47 17.58 -2.45 2.32
C ALA A 47 16.83 -1.78 3.48
N ASP A 48 16.28 -0.59 3.25
CA ASP A 48 15.45 0.16 4.21
C ASP A 48 14.10 0.52 3.56
N THR A 49 13.13 -0.37 3.72
CA THR A 49 11.80 -0.22 3.11
C THR A 49 10.98 0.91 3.76
N GLN A 50 11.21 1.20 5.04
CA GLN A 50 10.51 2.25 5.78
C GLN A 50 10.93 3.63 5.29
N ALA A 51 12.24 3.87 5.20
CA ALA A 51 12.74 5.15 4.69
C ALA A 51 12.29 5.40 3.24
N VAL A 52 12.31 4.37 2.39
CA VAL A 52 11.83 4.47 1.00
C VAL A 52 10.34 4.79 0.96
N GLY A 53 9.51 4.08 1.75
CA GLY A 53 8.07 4.31 1.81
C GLY A 53 7.71 5.72 2.29
N LEU A 54 8.36 6.19 3.37
CA LEU A 54 8.13 7.53 3.91
C LEU A 54 8.57 8.62 2.92
N ASN A 55 9.75 8.49 2.31
CA ASN A 55 10.21 9.45 1.32
C ASN A 55 9.24 9.53 0.12
N ALA A 56 8.75 8.40 -0.38
CA ALA A 56 7.77 8.40 -1.46
C ALA A 56 6.46 9.15 -1.09
N GLN A 57 6.01 9.06 0.16
CA GLN A 57 4.85 9.81 0.65
C GLN A 57 5.12 11.31 0.74
N LEU A 58 6.32 11.69 1.22
CA LEU A 58 6.73 13.10 1.31
C LEU A 58 6.94 13.74 -0.07
N ASP A 59 7.51 13.00 -1.03
CA ASP A 59 7.65 13.42 -2.42
C ASP A 59 6.27 13.68 -3.05
N ALA A 60 5.31 12.77 -2.82
CA ALA A 60 3.93 12.95 -3.28
C ALA A 60 3.23 14.15 -2.62
N LEU A 61 3.54 14.44 -1.35
CA LEU A 61 3.04 15.63 -0.65
C LEU A 61 3.63 16.92 -1.23
N GLU A 62 4.92 16.94 -1.56
CA GLU A 62 5.55 18.08 -2.22
C GLU A 62 4.88 18.39 -3.56
N LEU A 63 4.58 17.37 -4.37
CA LEU A 63 3.84 17.53 -5.63
C LEU A 63 2.44 18.13 -5.40
N CYS A 64 1.73 17.66 -4.37
CA CYS A 64 0.42 18.19 -3.98
C CYS A 64 0.46 19.67 -3.61
N LEU A 65 1.42 20.08 -2.77
CA LEU A 65 1.59 21.48 -2.37
C LEU A 65 1.91 22.39 -3.56
N LYS A 66 2.56 21.86 -4.59
CA LYS A 66 2.86 22.56 -5.86
C LYS A 66 1.72 22.49 -6.88
N CYS A 67 0.57 21.90 -6.54
CA CYS A 67 -0.56 21.66 -7.44
C CYS A 67 -0.18 20.87 -8.71
N MET A 68 0.81 19.97 -8.60
CA MET A 68 1.21 19.06 -9.68
C MET A 68 0.48 17.72 -9.56
N PRO A 69 0.39 16.92 -10.65
CA PRO A 69 -0.16 15.56 -10.56
C PRO A 69 0.54 14.72 -9.49
N HIS A 70 -0.24 14.08 -8.60
CA HIS A 70 0.28 13.28 -7.49
C HIS A 70 -0.66 12.10 -7.18
N PRO A 71 -0.17 11.04 -6.50
CA PRO A 71 -0.97 9.86 -6.19
C PRO A 71 -1.74 9.94 -4.85
N LEU A 72 -1.54 10.99 -4.04
CA LEU A 72 -2.27 11.11 -2.76
C LEU A 72 -3.79 11.14 -2.96
N ALA A 73 -4.50 10.39 -2.11
CA ALA A 73 -5.94 10.31 -2.16
C ALA A 73 -6.60 11.68 -1.95
N ILE A 74 -7.63 11.98 -2.75
CA ILE A 74 -8.44 13.18 -2.54
C ILE A 74 -9.41 12.98 -1.37
N LEU A 75 -9.98 14.07 -0.81
CA LEU A 75 -10.90 13.99 0.33
C LEU A 75 -12.05 13.00 0.13
N ARG A 76 -12.59 12.93 -1.10
CA ARG A 76 -13.68 12.02 -1.41
C ARG A 76 -13.26 10.55 -1.31
N GLU A 77 -12.07 10.22 -1.79
CA GLU A 77 -11.53 8.86 -1.73
C GLU A 77 -11.22 8.47 -0.29
N ALA A 78 -10.60 9.37 0.49
CA ALA A 78 -10.35 9.15 1.92
C ALA A 78 -11.66 8.94 2.71
N LEU A 79 -12.71 9.71 2.42
CA LEU A 79 -14.01 9.54 3.06
C LEU A 79 -14.67 8.20 2.70
N CYS A 80 -14.56 7.74 1.45
CA CYS A 80 -15.05 6.41 1.06
C CYS A 80 -14.39 5.31 1.88
N VAL A 81 -13.07 5.41 2.14
CA VAL A 81 -12.36 4.45 3.00
C VAL A 81 -12.89 4.48 4.43
N GLN A 82 -13.11 5.68 5.02
CA GLN A 82 -13.69 5.78 6.36
C GLN A 82 -15.08 5.12 6.42
N TRP A 83 -15.93 5.33 5.44
CA TRP A 83 -17.25 4.68 5.40
C TRP A 83 -17.18 3.16 5.32
N LEU A 84 -16.22 2.60 4.57
CA LEU A 84 -16.00 1.15 4.55
C LEU A 84 -15.57 0.63 5.92
N ILE A 85 -14.68 1.36 6.60
CA ILE A 85 -14.25 1.02 7.97
C ILE A 85 -15.44 1.03 8.93
N GLU A 86 -16.25 2.08 8.92
CA GLU A 86 -17.45 2.17 9.77
C GLU A 86 -18.45 1.04 9.46
N ALA A 87 -18.64 0.70 8.18
CA ALA A 87 -19.49 -0.42 7.80
C ALA A 87 -18.96 -1.76 8.33
N MET A 88 -17.64 -1.99 8.29
CA MET A 88 -16.99 -3.17 8.87
C MET A 88 -17.19 -3.22 10.38
N LEU A 89 -17.03 -2.10 11.09
CA LEU A 89 -17.19 -2.02 12.55
C LEU A 89 -18.63 -2.31 13.02
N VAL A 90 -19.63 -1.98 12.20
CA VAL A 90 -21.05 -2.27 12.48
C VAL A 90 -21.48 -3.64 11.93
N GLY A 91 -20.57 -4.40 11.29
CA GLY A 91 -20.84 -5.74 10.76
C GLY A 91 -21.69 -5.76 9.49
N LYS A 92 -21.59 -4.71 8.65
CA LYS A 92 -22.35 -4.54 7.40
C LYS A 92 -21.47 -4.56 6.14
N ALA A 93 -20.23 -5.01 6.26
CA ALA A 93 -19.28 -5.11 5.16
C ALA A 93 -19.43 -6.42 4.39
#